data_AF-A0A2G8K5J8-F1
#
_entry.id   AF-A0A2G8K5J8-F1
#
_cell.length_a   1.000
_cell.length_b   1.000
_cell.length_c   1.000
_cell.angle_alpha   90.00
_cell.angle_beta   90.00
_cell.angle_gamma   90.00
#
_symmetry.space_group_name_H-M   'P 1'
#
loop_
_entity.id
_entity.type
_entity.pdbx_description
1 polymer ?
#
loop_
_entity_poly.entity_id
_entity_poly.type
_entity_poly.pdbx_seq_one_letter_code
_entity_poly.pdbx_strand_id
1 'polypeptide(L)'
;MTQDAKFWCKTALCATEAIFTLDLLCSLDPTLIPKLFPAIKTFHSEVTEGSTTYPRAVLAALQFFINYGENVVFNAQAALEDFFEKVIGNLYKDPFFAFDAVTFLHDNLEKLCYKTLILEQFFPNLLKILAWNPRTFLGDFIEILPAMISQTTSIEMFHTLLDLPCTTAALEFHKRSELLAINPVLTDIKPDWVKSVDLMQKPENKPWFNFVLRAKGGQGDTINKLHILHSLLSSMSTHPRVLYTAESVLVLLRVFFNTVCEYAEYDLMTNLVPVIIERTSLVYGIQGYREEIHGILASQLLEIFKKHPALVVDQQRELLDSLSTPKNMEGREHIFIQLVWIIGEYSSPAHDVRCTTEFIQKYYETLEALFYENSMNLQASDSPIESNSVELVATMMSTLAKLASQCQNLIPRVILCLTKVSQQMNKSNKIGAEEKMIIRSRSTEYVNLLKFPDIAGVILSPPPEILSELPQGRKLLICVADESDCKTGGLSCI
;
A
#
# COMPACT_ATOMS: atom_id res chain seq x y z
N MET A 1 -8.35 28.45 -35.72
CA MET A 1 -7.82 27.08 -35.54
C MET A 1 -8.80 26.00 -36.03
N THR A 2 -9.48 26.15 -37.18
CA THR A 2 -10.72 25.37 -37.44
C THR A 2 -10.82 24.61 -38.76
N GLN A 3 -9.91 24.83 -39.71
CA GLN A 3 -9.90 24.10 -40.99
C GLN A 3 -8.68 23.17 -41.12
N ASP A 4 -7.48 23.66 -40.80
CA ASP A 4 -6.26 22.85 -40.85
C ASP A 4 -6.27 21.72 -39.81
N ALA A 5 -6.67 22.00 -38.57
CA ALA A 5 -6.79 20.97 -37.52
C ALA A 5 -7.79 19.85 -37.88
N LYS A 6 -8.87 20.18 -38.61
CA LYS A 6 -9.85 19.19 -39.08
C LYS A 6 -9.32 18.37 -40.27
N PHE A 7 -8.53 18.97 -41.14
CA PHE A 7 -7.86 18.28 -42.25
C PHE A 7 -6.84 17.27 -41.71
N TRP A 8 -5.96 17.72 -40.82
CA TRP A 8 -4.94 16.88 -40.22
C TRP A 8 -5.51 15.75 -39.35
N CYS A 9 -6.59 16.01 -38.60
CA CYS A 9 -7.28 14.97 -37.84
C CYS A 9 -7.87 13.87 -38.76
N LYS A 10 -8.45 14.25 -39.91
CA LYS A 10 -8.90 13.27 -40.92
C LYS A 10 -7.74 12.48 -41.51
N THR A 11 -6.62 13.14 -41.82
CA THR A 11 -5.42 12.46 -42.34
C THR A 11 -4.85 11.46 -41.33
N ALA A 12 -4.84 11.80 -40.03
CA ALA A 12 -4.38 10.91 -38.98
C ALA A 12 -5.29 9.68 -38.77
N LEU A 13 -6.61 9.83 -38.89
CA LEU A 13 -7.56 8.71 -38.90
C LEU A 13 -7.32 7.78 -40.08
N CYS A 14 -7.18 8.33 -41.30
CA CYS A 14 -6.85 7.53 -42.49
C CYS A 14 -5.50 6.81 -42.34
N ALA A 15 -4.50 7.46 -41.75
CA ALA A 15 -3.20 6.85 -41.49
C ALA A 15 -3.30 5.70 -40.48
N THR A 16 -4.11 5.85 -39.43
CA THR A 16 -4.35 4.79 -38.43
C THR A 16 -4.97 3.56 -39.08
N GLU A 17 -6.04 3.73 -39.87
CA GLU A 17 -6.68 2.64 -40.61
C GLU A 17 -5.75 2.00 -41.65
N ALA A 18 -4.91 2.80 -42.31
CA ALA A 18 -3.89 2.29 -43.21
C ALA A 18 -2.90 1.39 -42.47
N ILE A 19 -2.43 1.78 -41.29
CA ILE A 19 -1.53 0.94 -40.47
C ILE A 19 -2.20 -0.37 -40.08
N PHE A 20 -3.47 -0.35 -39.64
CA PHE A 20 -4.20 -1.58 -39.34
C PHE A 20 -4.38 -2.49 -40.55
N THR A 21 -4.63 -1.91 -41.72
CA THR A 21 -4.69 -2.69 -42.98
C THR A 21 -3.33 -3.32 -43.29
N LEU A 22 -2.23 -2.57 -43.11
CA LEU A 22 -0.88 -3.07 -43.31
C LEU A 22 -0.49 -4.14 -42.28
N ASP A 23 -0.92 -3.99 -41.03
CA ASP A 23 -0.76 -4.99 -39.98
C ASP A 23 -1.46 -6.30 -40.37
N LEU A 24 -2.72 -6.24 -40.81
CA LEU A 24 -3.45 -7.41 -41.31
C LEU A 24 -2.74 -8.05 -42.50
N LEU A 25 -2.27 -7.27 -43.47
CA LEU A 25 -1.53 -7.79 -44.63
C LEU A 25 -0.23 -8.49 -44.23
N CYS A 26 0.53 -7.93 -43.29
CA CYS A 26 1.73 -8.57 -42.74
C CYS A 26 1.41 -9.87 -41.98
N SER A 27 0.27 -9.95 -41.31
CA SER A 27 -0.17 -11.18 -40.64
C SER A 27 -0.50 -12.30 -41.64
N LEU A 28 -1.02 -11.93 -42.82
CA LEU A 28 -1.37 -12.87 -43.89
C LEU A 28 -0.16 -13.26 -44.76
N ASP A 29 0.76 -12.32 -45.00
CA ASP A 29 2.00 -12.53 -45.76
C ASP A 29 3.21 -11.91 -45.05
N PRO A 30 3.93 -12.70 -44.24
CA PRO A 30 5.12 -12.25 -43.52
C PRO A 30 6.26 -11.74 -44.41
N THR A 31 6.25 -12.04 -45.71
CA THR A 31 7.30 -11.56 -46.64
C THR A 31 7.21 -10.05 -46.90
N LEU A 32 6.08 -9.42 -46.55
CA LEU A 32 5.87 -7.98 -46.65
C LEU A 32 6.52 -7.20 -45.52
N ILE A 33 6.78 -7.84 -44.36
CA ILE A 33 7.28 -7.16 -43.15
C ILE A 33 8.56 -6.36 -43.43
N PRO A 34 9.65 -6.91 -44.02
CA PRO A 34 10.88 -6.14 -44.23
C PRO A 34 10.72 -4.96 -45.18
N LYS A 35 9.70 -4.99 -46.06
CA LYS A 35 9.41 -3.92 -47.02
C LYS A 35 8.62 -2.78 -46.40
N LEU A 36 7.66 -3.10 -45.53
CA LEU A 36 6.74 -2.12 -44.95
C LEU A 36 7.25 -1.53 -43.64
N PHE A 37 8.05 -2.28 -42.88
CA PHE A 37 8.56 -1.84 -41.58
C PHE A 37 9.31 -0.49 -41.63
N PRO A 38 10.21 -0.23 -42.61
CA PRO A 38 10.88 1.07 -42.72
C PRO A 38 9.89 2.24 -42.91
N ALA A 39 8.81 2.04 -43.67
CA ALA A 39 7.81 3.07 -43.91
C ALA A 39 7.02 3.42 -42.63
N ILE A 40 6.62 2.41 -41.85
CA ILE A 40 5.96 2.62 -40.55
C ILE A 40 6.91 3.30 -39.56
N LYS A 41 8.20 2.93 -39.58
CA LYS A 41 9.22 3.58 -38.73
C LYS A 41 9.39 5.07 -39.07
N THR A 42 9.48 5.41 -40.35
CA THR A 42 9.56 6.82 -40.78
C THR A 42 8.30 7.59 -40.38
N PHE A 43 7.12 7.01 -40.62
CA PHE A 43 5.85 7.60 -40.21
C PHE A 43 5.78 7.89 -38.71
N HIS A 44 6.19 6.93 -37.87
CA HIS A 44 6.23 7.12 -36.42
C HIS A 44 7.13 8.30 -36.02
N SER A 45 8.33 8.42 -36.60
CA SER A 45 9.23 9.55 -36.33
C SER A 45 8.56 10.89 -36.68
N GLU A 46 7.93 10.98 -37.85
CA GLU A 46 7.28 12.20 -38.33
C GLU A 46 6.09 12.62 -37.44
N VAL A 47 5.28 11.66 -37.00
CA VAL A 47 4.10 11.92 -36.15
C VAL A 47 4.50 12.30 -34.73
N THR A 48 5.60 11.74 -34.22
CA THR A 48 6.09 12.00 -32.86
C THR A 48 6.87 13.31 -32.77
N GLU A 49 7.63 13.68 -33.80
CA GLU A 49 8.39 14.94 -33.87
C GLU A 49 7.55 16.14 -34.30
N GLY A 50 6.36 15.90 -34.85
CA GLY A 50 5.44 16.94 -35.33
C GLY A 50 4.94 17.87 -34.21
N SER A 51 4.53 19.07 -34.60
CA SER A 51 3.95 20.07 -33.67
C SER A 51 2.61 19.65 -33.07
N THR A 52 1.95 18.64 -33.65
CA THR A 52 0.69 18.07 -33.19
C THR A 52 0.85 16.56 -33.12
N THR A 53 0.78 15.99 -31.91
CA THR A 53 0.80 14.55 -31.70
C THR A 53 -0.54 13.93 -32.10
N TYR A 54 -0.52 12.85 -32.88
CA TYR A 54 -1.71 12.07 -33.24
C TYR A 54 -1.70 10.73 -32.48
N PRO A 55 -2.34 10.65 -31.30
CA PRO A 55 -2.05 9.60 -30.32
C PRO A 55 -2.45 8.20 -30.81
N ARG A 56 -3.58 8.10 -31.52
CA ARG A 56 -4.05 6.84 -32.12
C ARG A 56 -3.12 6.33 -33.22
N ALA A 57 -2.56 7.23 -34.03
CA ALA A 57 -1.62 6.86 -35.07
C ALA A 57 -0.29 6.39 -34.48
N VAL A 58 0.16 7.03 -33.39
CA VAL A 58 1.34 6.57 -32.61
C VAL A 58 1.08 5.17 -32.04
N LEU A 59 -0.06 4.96 -31.38
CA LEU A 59 -0.45 3.65 -30.84
C LEU A 59 -0.49 2.56 -31.91
N ALA A 60 -1.07 2.83 -33.08
CA ALA A 60 -1.11 1.87 -34.19
C ALA A 60 0.31 1.50 -34.69
N ALA A 61 1.21 2.50 -34.78
CA ALA A 61 2.60 2.23 -35.15
C ALA A 61 3.35 1.42 -34.07
N LEU A 62 3.12 1.71 -32.79
CA LEU A 62 3.69 0.93 -31.68
C LEU A 62 3.17 -0.51 -31.67
N GLN A 63 1.88 -0.72 -31.92
CA GLN A 63 1.30 -2.06 -32.06
C GLN A 63 2.01 -2.84 -33.18
N PHE A 64 2.23 -2.20 -34.33
CA PHE A 64 2.96 -2.80 -35.44
C PHE A 64 4.41 -3.16 -35.06
N PHE A 65 5.10 -2.31 -34.28
CA PHE A 65 6.44 -2.61 -33.77
C PHE A 65 6.44 -3.78 -32.79
N ILE A 66 5.45 -3.88 -31.90
CA ILE A 66 5.31 -5.00 -30.96
C ILE A 66 4.99 -6.32 -31.69
N ASN A 67 4.22 -6.25 -32.77
CA ASN A 67 3.84 -7.43 -33.56
C ASN A 67 5.00 -7.97 -34.40
N TYR A 68 5.77 -7.09 -35.05
CA TYR A 68 6.72 -7.48 -36.10
C TYR A 68 8.17 -7.07 -35.87
N GLY A 69 8.49 -6.38 -34.77
CA GLY A 69 9.84 -5.88 -34.51
C GLY A 69 10.90 -6.99 -34.48
N GLU A 70 10.56 -8.15 -33.91
CA GLU A 70 11.47 -9.30 -33.84
C GLU A 70 11.84 -9.85 -35.22
N ASN A 71 10.92 -9.82 -36.19
CA ASN A 71 11.16 -10.30 -37.55
C ASN A 71 12.25 -9.51 -38.29
N VAL A 72 12.49 -8.26 -37.88
CA VAL A 72 13.45 -7.36 -38.50
C VAL A 72 14.55 -6.92 -37.52
N VAL A 73 14.67 -7.59 -36.37
CA VAL A 73 15.64 -7.26 -35.31
C VAL A 73 15.56 -5.79 -34.89
N PHE A 74 14.34 -5.25 -34.87
CA PHE A 74 14.08 -3.88 -34.44
C PHE A 74 13.76 -3.85 -32.94
N ASN A 75 14.46 -2.98 -32.22
CA ASN A 75 14.18 -2.71 -30.82
C ASN A 75 13.19 -1.54 -30.68
N ALA A 76 11.97 -1.83 -30.23
CA ALA A 76 10.91 -0.84 -30.03
C ALA A 76 11.07 -0.02 -28.74
N GLN A 77 12.06 -0.32 -27.89
CA GLN A 77 12.22 0.28 -26.56
C GLN A 77 12.19 1.81 -26.59
N ALA A 78 12.95 2.47 -27.47
CA ALA A 78 12.98 3.94 -27.52
C ALA A 78 11.63 4.56 -27.94
N ALA A 79 10.89 3.90 -28.82
CA ALA A 79 9.56 4.36 -29.23
C ALA A 79 8.53 4.18 -28.11
N LEU A 80 8.62 3.07 -27.37
CA LEU A 80 7.82 2.83 -26.18
C LEU A 80 8.16 3.84 -25.08
N GLU A 81 9.44 4.07 -24.77
CA GLU A 81 9.86 5.06 -23.78
C GLU A 81 9.31 6.45 -24.10
N ASP A 82 9.41 6.91 -25.34
CA ASP A 82 8.87 8.22 -25.74
C ASP A 82 7.36 8.31 -25.53
N PHE A 83 6.62 7.25 -25.89
CA PHE A 83 5.18 7.17 -25.68
C PHE A 83 4.81 7.19 -24.20
N PHE A 84 5.40 6.30 -23.40
CA PHE A 84 5.08 6.16 -21.98
C PHE A 84 5.55 7.34 -21.14
N GLU A 85 6.61 8.03 -21.57
CA GLU A 85 7.10 9.25 -20.91
C GLU A 85 6.29 10.48 -21.31
N LYS A 86 6.32 10.82 -22.59
CA LYS A 86 5.86 12.12 -23.09
C LYS A 86 4.41 12.10 -23.52
N VAL A 87 4.00 11.11 -24.31
CA VAL A 87 2.65 11.06 -24.88
C VAL A 87 1.63 10.84 -23.75
N ILE A 88 1.83 9.83 -22.91
CA ILE A 88 0.99 9.62 -21.71
C ILE A 88 1.06 10.82 -20.78
N GLY A 89 2.26 11.34 -20.51
CA GLY A 89 2.46 12.45 -19.56
C GLY A 89 1.71 13.72 -19.94
N ASN A 90 1.51 13.95 -21.24
CA ASN A 90 0.78 15.12 -21.75
C ASN A 90 -0.72 14.87 -21.96
N LEU A 91 -1.12 13.63 -22.25
CA LEU A 91 -2.47 13.32 -22.74
C LEU A 91 -3.32 12.46 -21.80
N TYR A 92 -2.81 12.03 -20.65
CA TYR A 92 -3.58 11.25 -19.65
C TYR A 92 -4.93 11.88 -19.24
N LYS A 93 -5.10 13.19 -19.44
CA LYS A 93 -6.35 13.92 -19.15
C LYS A 93 -7.44 13.70 -20.20
N ASP A 94 -7.07 13.35 -21.43
CA ASP A 94 -8.00 13.15 -22.54
C ASP A 94 -8.68 11.76 -22.42
N PRO A 95 -10.01 11.69 -22.27
CA PRO A 95 -10.69 10.42 -22.03
C PRO A 95 -10.56 9.40 -23.16
N PHE A 96 -10.52 9.87 -24.42
CA PHE A 96 -10.42 8.97 -25.58
C PHE A 96 -9.02 8.36 -25.67
N PHE A 97 -7.98 9.19 -25.54
CA PHE A 97 -6.61 8.72 -25.47
C PHE A 97 -6.38 7.79 -24.28
N ALA A 98 -6.87 8.15 -23.09
CA ALA A 98 -6.71 7.33 -21.90
C ALA A 98 -7.31 5.93 -22.10
N PHE A 99 -8.49 5.84 -22.73
CA PHE A 99 -9.11 4.57 -23.08
C PHE A 99 -8.27 3.77 -24.07
N ASP A 100 -7.82 4.39 -25.16
CA ASP A 100 -7.00 3.72 -26.18
C ASP A 100 -5.66 3.24 -25.59
N ALA A 101 -5.04 4.04 -24.71
CA ALA A 101 -3.79 3.70 -24.02
C ALA A 101 -3.97 2.53 -23.04
N VAL A 102 -5.04 2.53 -22.23
CA VAL A 102 -5.32 1.42 -21.30
C VAL A 102 -5.65 0.13 -22.06
N THR A 103 -6.41 0.23 -23.15
CA THR A 103 -6.69 -0.92 -24.03
C THR A 103 -5.38 -1.48 -24.61
N PHE A 104 -4.50 -0.61 -25.12
CA PHE A 104 -3.19 -1.02 -25.63
C PHE A 104 -2.32 -1.71 -24.55
N LEU A 105 -2.36 -1.23 -23.30
CA LEU A 105 -1.64 -1.87 -22.18
C LEU A 105 -2.18 -3.27 -21.92
N HIS A 106 -3.51 -3.41 -21.88
CA HIS A 106 -4.18 -4.68 -21.63
C HIS A 106 -3.87 -5.71 -22.71
N ASP A 107 -4.06 -5.33 -23.98
CA ASP A 107 -3.84 -6.19 -25.15
C ASP A 107 -2.38 -6.66 -25.29
N ASN A 108 -1.42 -5.90 -24.75
CA ASN A 108 0.01 -6.18 -24.86
C ASN A 108 0.69 -6.47 -23.52
N LEU A 109 -0.05 -6.68 -22.44
CA LEU A 109 0.46 -6.70 -21.07
C LEU A 109 1.61 -7.71 -20.91
N GLU A 110 1.41 -8.93 -21.41
CA GLU A 110 2.41 -10.01 -21.35
C GLU A 110 3.71 -9.62 -22.05
N LYS A 111 3.62 -9.09 -23.29
CA LYS A 111 4.79 -8.68 -24.07
C LYS A 111 5.52 -7.52 -23.40
N LEU A 112 4.78 -6.53 -22.89
CA LEU A 112 5.35 -5.38 -22.20
C LEU A 112 6.04 -5.79 -20.89
N CYS A 113 5.44 -6.72 -20.13
CA CYS A 113 5.98 -7.22 -18.87
C CYS A 113 7.26 -8.04 -19.07
N TYR A 114 7.27 -8.99 -20.01
CA TYR A 114 8.38 -9.95 -20.13
C TYR A 114 9.48 -9.51 -21.09
N LYS A 115 9.19 -8.64 -22.07
CA LYS A 115 10.17 -8.23 -23.09
C LYS A 115 10.71 -6.81 -22.90
N THR A 116 10.16 -6.05 -21.95
CA THR A 116 10.55 -4.65 -21.73
C THR A 116 10.60 -4.32 -20.24
N LEU A 117 11.17 -3.17 -19.90
CA LEU A 117 11.13 -2.60 -18.54
C LEU A 117 10.13 -1.43 -18.44
N ILE A 118 9.25 -1.27 -19.43
CA ILE A 118 8.41 -0.07 -19.56
C ILE A 118 7.41 0.03 -18.41
N LEU A 119 6.78 -1.07 -18.02
CA LEU A 119 5.78 -1.07 -16.94
C LEU A 119 6.41 -0.72 -15.59
N GLU A 120 7.58 -1.30 -15.31
CA GLU A 120 8.39 -1.01 -14.12
C GLU A 120 8.94 0.43 -14.13
N GLN A 121 9.36 0.95 -15.28
CA GLN A 121 9.96 2.28 -15.34
C GLN A 121 8.92 3.39 -15.33
N PHE A 122 7.75 3.21 -15.95
CA PHE A 122 6.79 4.27 -16.18
C PHE A 122 5.52 4.16 -15.34
N PHE A 123 5.52 3.30 -14.30
CA PHE A 123 4.36 3.19 -13.41
C PHE A 123 3.85 4.51 -12.84
N PRO A 124 4.68 5.53 -12.49
CA PRO A 124 4.14 6.77 -11.97
C PRO A 124 3.27 7.49 -12.99
N ASN A 125 3.65 7.45 -14.28
CA ASN A 125 2.87 8.09 -15.35
C ASN A 125 1.62 7.30 -15.69
N LEU A 126 1.70 5.96 -15.69
CA LEU A 126 0.54 5.09 -15.87
C LEU A 126 -0.50 5.34 -14.79
N LEU A 127 -0.07 5.43 -13.52
CA LEU A 127 -0.96 5.73 -12.40
C LEU A 127 -1.60 7.13 -12.49
N LYS A 128 -1.07 8.07 -13.30
CA LYS A 128 -1.77 9.35 -13.57
C LYS A 128 -3.05 9.17 -14.38
N ILE A 129 -3.12 8.16 -15.25
CA ILE A 129 -4.34 7.84 -16.00
C ILE A 129 -5.45 7.47 -15.00
N LEU A 130 -5.13 6.58 -14.06
CA LEU A 130 -6.03 6.18 -12.98
C LEU A 130 -6.34 7.35 -12.04
N ALA A 131 -5.33 8.07 -11.55
CA ALA A 131 -5.51 9.23 -10.68
C ALA A 131 -6.43 10.29 -11.30
N TRP A 132 -6.36 10.45 -12.62
CA TRP A 132 -7.26 11.32 -13.34
C TRP A 132 -8.67 10.72 -13.46
N ASN A 133 -8.84 9.47 -13.87
CA ASN A 133 -10.16 8.87 -14.06
C ASN A 133 -10.36 7.59 -13.21
N PRO A 134 -10.40 7.70 -11.86
CA PRO A 134 -10.29 6.54 -10.98
C PRO A 134 -11.45 5.57 -11.14
N ARG A 135 -12.68 6.07 -11.31
CA ARG A 135 -13.88 5.24 -11.49
C ARG A 135 -13.91 4.49 -12.82
N THR A 136 -13.27 5.03 -13.85
CA THR A 136 -13.29 4.41 -15.18
C THR A 136 -12.30 3.28 -15.27
N PHE A 137 -11.08 3.48 -14.75
CA PHE A 137 -9.96 2.57 -14.99
C PHE A 137 -9.57 1.70 -13.79
N LEU A 138 -10.28 1.77 -12.65
CA LEU A 138 -9.96 0.93 -11.49
C LEU A 138 -9.95 -0.56 -11.86
N GLY A 139 -10.94 -1.04 -12.62
CA GLY A 139 -11.00 -2.43 -13.08
C GLY A 139 -9.75 -2.83 -13.88
N ASP A 140 -9.38 -2.02 -14.87
CA ASP A 140 -8.20 -2.28 -15.70
C ASP A 140 -6.90 -2.26 -14.87
N PHE A 141 -6.77 -1.31 -13.93
CA PHE A 141 -5.56 -1.20 -13.11
C PHE A 141 -5.43 -2.30 -12.05
N ILE A 142 -6.52 -2.96 -11.66
CA ILE A 142 -6.44 -4.19 -10.85
C ILE A 142 -5.71 -5.29 -11.63
N GLU A 143 -5.93 -5.38 -12.94
CA GLU A 143 -5.32 -6.39 -13.81
C GLU A 143 -3.89 -6.00 -14.25
N ILE A 144 -3.66 -4.70 -14.49
CA ILE A 144 -2.35 -4.20 -14.98
C ILE A 144 -1.32 -4.09 -13.84
N LEU A 145 -1.73 -3.72 -12.61
CA LEU A 145 -0.80 -3.43 -11.51
C LEU A 145 0.20 -4.56 -11.21
N PRO A 146 -0.17 -5.87 -11.17
CA PRO A 146 0.79 -6.94 -10.92
C PRO A 146 1.99 -6.94 -11.88
N ALA A 147 1.77 -6.58 -13.16
CA ALA A 147 2.83 -6.51 -14.16
C ALA A 147 3.76 -5.30 -14.01
N MET A 148 3.39 -4.33 -13.16
CA MET A 148 4.20 -3.14 -12.85
C MET A 148 5.08 -3.33 -11.61
N ILE A 149 4.91 -4.43 -10.87
CA ILE A 149 5.61 -4.73 -9.62
C ILE A 149 6.90 -5.50 -9.92
N SER A 150 8.04 -4.98 -9.47
CA SER A 150 9.36 -5.63 -9.59
C SER A 150 10.10 -5.66 -8.25
N GLN A 151 11.09 -6.54 -8.09
CA GLN A 151 11.91 -6.58 -6.87
C GLN A 151 12.60 -5.24 -6.58
N THR A 152 12.98 -4.51 -7.64
CA THR A 152 13.74 -3.26 -7.60
C THR A 152 12.91 -2.03 -7.31
N THR A 153 11.62 -2.01 -7.70
CA THR A 153 10.76 -0.82 -7.57
C THR A 153 9.55 -1.03 -6.67
N SER A 154 9.32 -2.22 -6.11
CA SER A 154 8.15 -2.52 -5.27
C SER A 154 7.97 -1.57 -4.08
N ILE A 155 9.06 -1.13 -3.45
CA ILE A 155 8.99 -0.19 -2.34
C ILE A 155 8.53 1.18 -2.83
N GLU A 156 9.11 1.68 -3.93
CA GLU A 156 8.68 2.94 -4.57
C GLU A 156 7.22 2.87 -5.06
N MET A 157 6.79 1.71 -5.57
CA MET A 157 5.41 1.43 -5.95
C MET A 157 4.48 1.52 -4.73
N PHE A 158 4.85 0.91 -3.61
CA PHE A 158 4.07 0.98 -2.36
C PHE A 158 3.85 2.45 -1.93
N HIS A 159 4.91 3.26 -1.92
CA HIS A 159 4.78 4.69 -1.62
C HIS A 159 3.90 5.41 -2.62
N THR A 160 4.08 5.13 -3.91
CA THR A 160 3.34 5.81 -4.99
C THR A 160 1.85 5.46 -4.97
N LEU A 161 1.49 4.22 -4.63
CA LEU A 161 0.10 3.83 -4.40
C LEU A 161 -0.47 4.55 -3.17
N LEU A 162 0.24 4.51 -2.04
CA LEU A 162 -0.22 5.13 -0.80
C LEU A 162 -0.43 6.66 -0.95
N ASP A 163 0.45 7.31 -1.72
CA ASP A 163 0.44 8.75 -2.01
C ASP A 163 -0.26 9.10 -3.33
N LEU A 164 -0.94 8.15 -3.98
CA LEU A 164 -1.69 8.43 -5.21
C LEU A 164 -2.74 9.55 -5.03
N PRO A 165 -3.42 9.70 -3.87
CA PRO A 165 -4.31 10.84 -3.64
C PRO A 165 -3.55 12.18 -3.63
N CYS A 166 -2.29 12.20 -3.16
CA CYS A 166 -1.43 13.39 -3.26
C CYS A 166 -1.06 13.67 -4.71
N THR A 167 -0.79 12.64 -5.51
CA THR A 167 -0.60 12.77 -6.96
C THR A 167 -1.82 13.39 -7.61
N THR A 168 -3.02 12.88 -7.33
CA THR A 168 -4.28 13.46 -7.83
C THR A 168 -4.45 14.92 -7.44
N ALA A 169 -4.16 15.29 -6.19
CA ALA A 169 -4.23 16.67 -5.72
C ALA A 169 -3.22 17.57 -6.46
N ALA A 170 -2.00 17.10 -6.71
CA ALA A 170 -0.98 17.81 -7.48
C ALA A 170 -1.38 17.99 -8.96
N LEU A 171 -2.00 16.98 -9.58
CA LEU A 171 -2.52 17.08 -10.95
C LEU A 171 -3.63 18.15 -11.05
N GLU A 172 -4.47 18.28 -10.02
CA GLU A 172 -5.49 19.33 -9.95
C GLU A 172 -4.88 20.73 -9.78
N PHE A 173 -3.79 20.88 -9.01
CA PHE A 173 -3.04 22.14 -8.95
C PHE A 173 -2.47 22.51 -10.32
N HIS A 174 -1.90 21.54 -11.02
CA HIS A 174 -1.40 21.74 -12.38
C HIS A 174 -2.53 22.13 -13.34
N LYS A 175 -3.70 21.49 -13.25
CA LYS A 175 -4.88 21.85 -14.04
C LYS A 175 -5.38 23.27 -13.79
N ARG A 176 -5.39 23.71 -12.52
CA ARG A 176 -5.73 25.10 -12.16
C ARG A 176 -4.76 26.09 -12.81
N SER A 177 -3.48 25.78 -12.82
CA SER A 177 -2.46 26.60 -13.49
C SER A 177 -2.73 26.77 -14.98
N GLU A 178 -3.08 25.69 -15.69
CA GLU A 178 -3.46 25.74 -17.11
C GLU A 178 -4.71 26.60 -17.34
N LEU A 179 -5.75 26.43 -16.52
CA LEU A 179 -7.01 27.15 -16.66
C LEU A 179 -6.86 28.65 -16.40
N LEU A 180 -6.05 29.04 -15.41
CA LEU A 180 -5.73 30.43 -15.13
C LEU A 180 -4.94 31.08 -16.27
N ALA A 181 -4.01 30.34 -16.89
CA ALA A 181 -3.26 30.83 -18.03
C ALA A 181 -4.13 31.08 -19.27
N ILE A 182 -5.13 30.21 -19.50
CA ILE A 182 -6.06 30.32 -20.64
C ILE A 182 -7.12 31.40 -20.38
N ASN A 183 -7.61 31.52 -19.15
CA ASN A 183 -8.66 32.46 -18.78
C ASN A 183 -8.24 33.31 -17.57
N PRO A 184 -7.56 34.45 -17.80
CA PRO A 184 -7.09 35.32 -16.73
C PRO A 184 -8.21 35.86 -15.82
N VAL A 185 -9.47 35.92 -16.27
CA VAL A 185 -10.60 36.39 -15.45
C VAL A 185 -10.82 35.51 -14.21
N LEU A 186 -10.37 34.25 -14.26
CA LEU A 186 -10.47 33.33 -13.13
C LEU A 186 -9.60 33.73 -11.94
N THR A 187 -8.60 34.62 -12.10
CA THR A 187 -7.77 35.08 -10.97
C THR A 187 -8.60 35.78 -9.91
N ASP A 188 -9.57 36.59 -10.34
CA ASP A 188 -10.41 37.38 -9.43
C ASP A 188 -11.57 36.53 -8.86
N ILE A 189 -12.07 35.57 -9.65
CA ILE A 189 -13.22 34.72 -9.28
C ILE A 189 -12.79 33.57 -8.35
N LYS A 190 -11.56 33.07 -8.49
CA LYS A 190 -11.06 31.87 -7.78
C LYS A 190 -9.73 32.18 -7.06
N PRO A 191 -9.73 33.02 -6.02
CA PRO A 191 -8.50 33.38 -5.30
C PRO A 191 -7.80 32.17 -4.68
N ASP A 192 -8.53 31.13 -4.26
CA ASP A 192 -7.92 29.92 -3.70
C ASP A 192 -7.20 29.06 -4.75
N TRP A 193 -7.58 29.16 -6.03
CA TRP A 193 -6.85 28.51 -7.12
C TRP A 193 -5.52 29.21 -7.34
N VAL A 194 -5.51 30.54 -7.31
CA VAL A 194 -4.28 31.35 -7.41
C VAL A 194 -3.32 30.96 -6.28
N LYS A 195 -3.78 30.95 -5.02
CA LYS A 195 -2.96 30.51 -3.87
C LYS A 195 -2.38 29.10 -4.07
N SER A 196 -3.17 28.16 -4.57
CA SER A 196 -2.73 26.78 -4.82
C SER A 196 -1.62 26.73 -5.88
N VAL A 197 -1.79 27.48 -6.96
CA VAL A 197 -0.81 27.57 -8.06
C VAL A 197 0.45 28.29 -7.60
N ASP A 198 0.33 29.37 -6.83
CA ASP A 198 1.47 30.08 -6.25
C ASP A 198 2.28 29.16 -5.34
N LEU A 199 1.61 28.37 -4.48
CA LEU A 199 2.25 27.36 -3.64
C LEU A 199 3.03 26.34 -4.47
N MET A 200 2.46 25.85 -5.57
CA MET A 200 3.14 24.91 -6.47
C MET A 200 4.36 25.54 -7.17
N GLN A 201 4.27 26.81 -7.54
CA GLN A 201 5.31 27.51 -8.30
C GLN A 201 6.46 28.02 -7.42
N LYS A 202 6.30 28.08 -6.09
CA LYS A 202 7.38 28.46 -5.16
C LYS A 202 8.62 27.57 -5.35
N PRO A 203 9.82 28.14 -5.50
CA PRO A 203 11.05 27.36 -5.72
C PRO A 203 11.31 26.29 -4.65
N GLU A 204 10.98 26.59 -3.40
CA GLU A 204 11.09 25.69 -2.25
C GLU A 204 10.20 24.44 -2.43
N ASN A 205 9.04 24.61 -3.06
CA ASN A 205 8.03 23.56 -3.19
C ASN A 205 8.18 22.69 -4.44
N LYS A 206 8.80 23.25 -5.50
CA LYS A 206 8.97 22.57 -6.80
C LYS A 206 9.54 21.14 -6.70
N PRO A 207 10.55 20.83 -5.85
CA PRO A 207 11.09 19.47 -5.76
C PRO A 207 10.02 18.42 -5.42
N TRP A 208 9.10 18.74 -4.50
CA TRP A 208 8.03 17.81 -4.11
C TRP A 208 7.03 17.58 -5.24
N PHE A 209 6.60 18.64 -5.92
CA PHE A 209 5.70 18.52 -7.07
C PHE A 209 6.36 17.77 -8.23
N ASN A 210 7.64 18.04 -8.52
CA ASN A 210 8.38 17.34 -9.55
C ASN A 210 8.51 15.84 -9.26
N PHE A 211 8.74 15.47 -7.99
CA PHE A 211 8.82 14.07 -7.60
C PHE A 211 7.46 13.36 -7.72
N VAL A 212 6.39 13.96 -7.19
CA VAL A 212 5.04 13.38 -7.23
C VAL A 212 4.52 13.27 -8.67
N LEU A 213 4.83 14.26 -9.50
CA LEU A 213 4.41 14.32 -10.90
C LEU A 213 5.45 13.73 -11.87
N ARG A 214 6.46 12.99 -11.38
CA ARG A 214 7.48 12.37 -12.22
C ARG A 214 6.87 11.43 -13.25
N ALA A 215 7.55 11.25 -14.38
CA ALA A 215 7.12 10.28 -15.40
C ALA A 215 7.72 8.89 -15.15
N LYS A 216 8.91 8.83 -14.56
CA LYS A 216 9.69 7.61 -14.36
C LYS A 216 9.84 7.26 -12.88
N GLY A 217 9.70 5.98 -12.55
CA GLY A 217 10.17 5.38 -11.31
C GLY A 217 11.67 5.14 -11.33
N GLY A 218 12.17 4.42 -10.33
CA GLY A 218 13.60 4.15 -10.13
C GLY A 218 14.34 5.32 -9.47
N GLN A 219 13.64 6.29 -8.88
CA GLN A 219 14.26 7.43 -8.19
C GLN A 219 14.58 7.14 -6.71
N GLY A 220 14.14 5.99 -6.19
CA GLY A 220 14.41 5.54 -4.83
C GLY A 220 13.14 5.44 -3.97
N ASP A 221 13.33 5.44 -2.66
CA ASP A 221 12.34 5.02 -1.67
C ASP A 221 11.13 5.98 -1.57
N THR A 222 11.29 7.13 -0.91
CA THR A 222 10.17 8.06 -0.65
C THR A 222 10.57 9.53 -0.67
N ILE A 223 9.55 10.40 -0.55
CA ILE A 223 9.70 11.84 -0.50
C ILE A 223 10.28 12.28 0.85
N ASN A 224 11.42 12.98 0.81
CA ASN A 224 11.94 13.67 1.98
C ASN A 224 10.93 14.70 2.52
N LYS A 225 10.63 14.62 3.82
CA LYS A 225 9.68 15.50 4.53
C LYS A 225 8.26 15.46 3.96
N LEU A 226 7.75 14.26 3.66
CA LEU A 226 6.42 14.03 3.10
C LEU A 226 5.28 14.78 3.82
N HIS A 227 5.34 14.97 5.14
CA HIS A 227 4.36 15.76 5.89
C HIS A 227 4.19 17.21 5.37
N ILE A 228 5.26 17.82 4.83
CA ILE A 228 5.19 19.14 4.20
C ILE A 228 4.31 19.06 2.95
N LEU A 229 4.51 18.08 2.08
CA LEU A 229 3.65 17.88 0.92
C LEU A 229 2.19 17.68 1.33
N HIS A 230 1.92 16.87 2.36
CA HIS A 230 0.56 16.69 2.88
C HIS A 230 -0.07 18.02 3.31
N SER A 231 0.67 18.86 4.01
CA SER A 231 0.20 20.19 4.42
C SER A 231 -0.09 21.09 3.21
N LEU A 232 0.77 21.09 2.19
CA LEU A 232 0.62 21.89 0.98
C LEU A 232 -0.63 21.49 0.19
N LEU A 233 -0.94 20.19 0.17
CA LEU A 233 -2.06 19.63 -0.55
C LEU A 233 -3.34 19.52 0.29
N SER A 234 -3.32 19.90 1.57
CA SER A 234 -4.44 19.69 2.50
C SER A 234 -5.78 20.27 2.02
N SER A 235 -5.76 21.35 1.25
CA SER A 235 -6.96 21.97 0.66
C SER A 235 -7.69 21.09 -0.37
N MET A 236 -7.05 20.01 -0.82
CA MET A 236 -7.59 19.08 -1.84
C MET A 236 -8.15 17.79 -1.27
N SER A 237 -8.07 17.57 0.05
CA SER A 237 -8.48 16.29 0.67
C SER A 237 -9.96 15.94 0.47
N THR A 238 -10.80 16.95 0.22
CA THR A 238 -12.24 16.79 -0.03
C THR A 238 -12.61 16.82 -1.51
N HIS A 239 -11.63 16.96 -2.41
CA HIS A 239 -11.90 17.04 -3.84
C HIS A 239 -12.41 15.68 -4.36
N PRO A 240 -13.50 15.61 -5.14
CA PRO A 240 -14.12 14.35 -5.53
C PRO A 240 -13.15 13.36 -6.18
N ARG A 241 -12.25 13.86 -7.04
CA ARG A 241 -11.24 13.01 -7.68
C ARG A 241 -10.25 12.40 -6.69
N VAL A 242 -9.86 13.18 -5.68
CA VAL A 242 -8.94 12.75 -4.62
C VAL A 242 -9.61 11.68 -3.76
N LEU A 243 -10.89 11.86 -3.43
CA LEU A 243 -11.70 10.87 -2.70
C LEU A 243 -11.82 9.54 -3.47
N TYR A 244 -12.21 9.58 -4.74
CA TYR A 244 -12.31 8.35 -5.55
C TYR A 244 -10.94 7.68 -5.79
N THR A 245 -9.87 8.47 -5.85
CA THR A 245 -8.51 7.93 -5.91
C THR A 245 -8.18 7.21 -4.61
N ALA A 246 -8.50 7.80 -3.45
CA ALA A 246 -8.27 7.19 -2.15
C ALA A 246 -8.99 5.84 -2.02
N GLU A 247 -10.25 5.74 -2.45
CA GLU A 247 -10.99 4.47 -2.52
C GLU A 247 -10.29 3.45 -3.44
N SER A 248 -9.80 3.90 -4.61
CA SER A 248 -9.08 3.06 -5.56
C SER A 248 -7.79 2.48 -4.95
N VAL A 249 -7.08 3.28 -4.16
CA VAL A 249 -5.84 2.85 -3.48
C VAL A 249 -6.09 1.72 -2.50
N LEU A 250 -7.21 1.71 -1.78
CA LEU A 250 -7.54 0.63 -0.84
C LEU A 250 -7.61 -0.73 -1.55
N VAL A 251 -8.16 -0.75 -2.77
CA VAL A 251 -8.23 -1.97 -3.60
C VAL A 251 -6.86 -2.32 -4.15
N LEU A 252 -6.14 -1.33 -4.72
CA LEU A 252 -4.84 -1.56 -5.34
C LEU A 252 -3.75 -1.96 -4.34
N LEU A 253 -3.79 -1.48 -3.10
CA LEU A 253 -2.87 -1.93 -2.06
C LEU A 253 -3.07 -3.41 -1.74
N ARG A 254 -4.31 -3.91 -1.74
CA ARG A 254 -4.57 -5.34 -1.57
C ARG A 254 -4.00 -6.16 -2.73
N VAL A 255 -4.16 -5.68 -3.96
CA VAL A 255 -3.56 -6.32 -5.16
C VAL A 255 -2.04 -6.31 -5.07
N PHE A 256 -1.45 -5.18 -4.70
CA PHE A 256 0.00 -5.02 -4.48
C PHE A 256 0.51 -6.03 -3.47
N PHE A 257 -0.08 -6.06 -2.26
CA PHE A 257 0.37 -6.97 -1.22
C PHE A 257 0.14 -8.43 -1.57
N ASN A 258 -0.98 -8.79 -2.22
CA ASN A 258 -1.19 -10.16 -2.69
C ASN A 258 -0.07 -10.58 -3.67
N THR A 259 0.26 -9.71 -4.62
CA THR A 259 1.31 -9.97 -5.61
C THR A 259 2.68 -10.09 -4.94
N VAL A 260 3.03 -9.15 -4.07
CA VAL A 260 4.32 -9.12 -3.37
C VAL A 260 4.44 -10.31 -2.41
N CYS A 261 3.40 -10.61 -1.63
CA CYS A 261 3.38 -11.77 -0.74
C CYS A 261 3.43 -13.11 -1.49
N GLU A 262 2.97 -13.18 -2.74
CA GLU A 262 3.03 -14.42 -3.54
C GLU A 262 4.40 -14.62 -4.18
N TYR A 263 4.92 -13.59 -4.86
CA TYR A 263 6.06 -13.73 -5.78
C TYR A 263 7.38 -13.11 -5.30
N ALA A 264 7.38 -12.25 -4.28
CA ALA A 264 8.59 -11.55 -3.89
C ALA A 264 9.61 -12.42 -3.16
N GLU A 265 10.87 -11.99 -3.24
CA GLU A 265 11.97 -12.59 -2.50
C GLU A 265 11.98 -12.12 -1.05
N TYR A 266 12.64 -12.90 -0.19
CA TYR A 266 12.76 -12.60 1.23
C TYR A 266 13.45 -11.24 1.50
N ASP A 267 14.43 -10.87 0.68
CA ASP A 267 15.14 -9.59 0.81
C ASP A 267 14.19 -8.40 0.59
N LEU A 268 13.24 -8.51 -0.34
CA LEU A 268 12.23 -7.47 -0.51
C LEU A 268 11.32 -7.37 0.71
N MET A 269 10.89 -8.49 1.28
CA MET A 269 10.07 -8.50 2.52
C MET A 269 10.80 -7.82 3.68
N THR A 270 12.09 -8.13 3.83
CA THR A 270 12.97 -7.56 4.83
C THR A 270 13.04 -6.04 4.70
N ASN A 271 13.13 -5.52 3.48
CA ASN A 271 13.17 -4.08 3.24
C ASN A 271 11.78 -3.41 3.31
N LEU A 272 10.70 -4.13 3.00
CA LEU A 272 9.35 -3.60 2.96
C LEU A 272 8.73 -3.44 4.37
N VAL A 273 9.02 -4.34 5.31
CA VAL A 273 8.45 -4.28 6.67
C VAL A 273 8.73 -2.95 7.41
N PRO A 274 9.98 -2.46 7.49
CA PRO A 274 10.27 -1.16 8.10
C PRO A 274 9.47 -0.03 7.45
N VAL A 275 9.38 -0.06 6.12
CA VAL A 275 8.68 0.94 5.33
C VAL A 275 7.18 0.92 5.64
N ILE A 276 6.55 -0.26 5.74
CA ILE A 276 5.14 -0.35 6.16
C ILE A 276 4.94 0.30 7.52
N ILE A 277 5.81 -0.01 8.49
CA ILE A 277 5.70 0.48 9.87
C ILE A 277 5.89 2.01 9.92
N GLU A 278 6.90 2.55 9.24
CA GLU A 278 7.14 4.00 9.17
C GLU A 278 5.94 4.74 8.56
N ARG A 279 5.43 4.22 7.44
CA ARG A 279 4.35 4.86 6.68
C ARG A 279 3.01 4.88 7.41
N THR A 280 2.81 4.06 8.45
CA THR A 280 1.62 4.15 9.32
C THR A 280 1.44 5.55 9.93
N SER A 281 2.53 6.26 10.22
CA SER A 281 2.49 7.62 10.78
C SER A 281 2.26 8.72 9.74
N LEU A 282 2.42 8.40 8.46
CA LEU A 282 2.51 9.36 7.37
C LEU A 282 1.44 9.10 6.30
N VAL A 283 0.18 8.92 6.70
CA VAL A 283 -0.92 8.77 5.73
C VAL A 283 -1.56 10.14 5.44
N TYR A 284 -1.81 10.43 4.16
CA TYR A 284 -2.43 11.69 3.73
C TYR A 284 -3.82 11.88 4.37
N GLY A 285 -4.11 13.12 4.80
CA GLY A 285 -5.26 13.44 5.65
C GLY A 285 -6.58 13.52 4.90
N ILE A 286 -7.16 12.36 4.56
CA ILE A 286 -8.52 12.21 4.02
C ILE A 286 -9.39 11.53 5.08
N GLN A 287 -10.64 11.98 5.24
CA GLN A 287 -11.56 11.43 6.22
C GLN A 287 -11.80 9.92 6.00
N GLY A 288 -11.59 9.10 7.04
CA GLY A 288 -11.78 7.64 7.00
C GLY A 288 -10.67 6.85 6.27
N TYR A 289 -9.87 7.51 5.44
CA TYR A 289 -8.83 6.86 4.65
C TYR A 289 -7.71 6.29 5.51
N ARG A 290 -7.33 7.00 6.58
CA ARG A 290 -6.25 6.59 7.48
C ARG A 290 -6.59 5.25 8.16
N GLU A 291 -7.79 5.15 8.69
CA GLU A 291 -8.27 3.99 9.42
C GLU A 291 -8.32 2.75 8.52
N GLU A 292 -8.81 2.91 7.29
CA GLU A 292 -8.83 1.82 6.30
C GLU A 292 -7.43 1.39 5.87
N ILE A 293 -6.52 2.34 5.62
CA ILE A 293 -5.11 2.03 5.34
C ILE A 293 -4.47 1.29 6.50
N HIS A 294 -4.66 1.74 7.74
CA HIS A 294 -4.13 1.05 8.91
C HIS A 294 -4.68 -0.36 9.05
N GLY A 295 -5.96 -0.59 8.74
CA GLY A 295 -6.55 -1.93 8.68
C GLY A 295 -5.88 -2.84 7.66
N ILE A 296 -5.59 -2.32 6.45
CA ILE A 296 -4.87 -3.05 5.41
C ILE A 296 -3.44 -3.35 5.88
N LEU A 297 -2.68 -2.33 6.31
CA LEU A 297 -1.28 -2.50 6.71
C LEU A 297 -1.13 -3.47 7.90
N ALA A 298 -2.02 -3.39 8.90
CA ALA A 298 -2.09 -4.34 10.01
C ALA A 298 -2.25 -5.78 9.53
N SER A 299 -3.24 -6.02 8.66
CA SER A 299 -3.54 -7.36 8.14
C SER A 299 -2.37 -7.92 7.34
N GLN A 300 -1.70 -7.06 6.57
CA GLN A 300 -0.58 -7.46 5.72
C GLN A 300 0.70 -7.73 6.50
N LEU A 301 0.98 -6.95 7.56
CA LEU A 301 2.06 -7.28 8.49
C LEU A 301 1.87 -8.68 9.07
N LEU A 302 0.66 -9.05 9.50
CA LEU A 302 0.40 -10.40 10.01
C LEU A 302 0.71 -11.50 8.99
N GLU A 303 0.23 -11.36 7.75
CA GLU A 303 0.47 -12.36 6.70
C GLU A 303 1.95 -12.44 6.30
N ILE A 304 2.66 -11.32 6.25
CA ILE A 304 4.12 -11.29 5.98
C ILE A 304 4.87 -12.05 7.07
N PHE A 305 4.64 -11.74 8.35
CA PHE A 305 5.33 -12.40 9.46
C PHE A 305 4.93 -13.87 9.63
N LYS A 306 3.70 -14.22 9.27
CA LYS A 306 3.25 -15.62 9.21
C LYS A 306 3.97 -16.42 8.14
N LYS A 307 4.17 -15.85 6.95
CA LYS A 307 4.95 -16.47 5.87
C LYS A 307 6.44 -16.51 6.19
N HIS A 308 6.93 -15.50 6.90
CA HIS A 308 8.36 -15.28 7.18
C HIS A 308 8.64 -14.97 8.66
N PRO A 309 8.50 -15.95 9.59
CA PRO A 309 8.67 -15.70 11.03
C PRO A 309 10.06 -15.16 11.43
N ALA A 310 11.10 -15.49 10.66
CA ALA A 310 12.47 -15.00 10.87
C ALA A 310 12.57 -13.46 10.87
N LEU A 311 11.63 -12.76 10.22
CA LEU A 311 11.58 -11.30 10.21
C LEU A 311 11.45 -10.69 11.62
N VAL A 312 10.94 -11.42 12.62
CA VAL A 312 10.96 -10.93 14.01
C VAL A 312 12.39 -10.72 14.49
N VAL A 313 13.32 -11.60 14.10
CA VAL A 313 14.74 -11.43 14.41
C VAL A 313 15.36 -10.33 13.58
N ASP A 314 15.15 -10.38 12.26
CA ASP A 314 15.81 -9.47 11.33
C ASP A 314 15.36 -8.01 11.48
N GLN A 315 14.10 -7.79 11.90
CA GLN A 315 13.51 -6.47 12.10
C GLN A 315 13.46 -6.03 13.57
N GLN A 316 14.24 -6.67 14.46
CA GLN A 316 14.16 -6.40 15.90
C GLN A 316 14.29 -4.91 16.23
N ARG A 317 15.24 -4.20 15.61
CA ARG A 317 15.46 -2.78 15.88
C ARG A 317 14.22 -1.95 15.52
N GLU A 318 13.72 -2.11 14.30
CA GLU A 318 12.59 -1.33 13.78
C GLU A 318 11.30 -1.63 14.56
N LEU A 319 11.07 -2.88 14.96
CA LEU A 319 9.96 -3.28 15.81
C LEU A 319 10.05 -2.64 17.21
N LEU A 320 11.23 -2.68 17.84
CA LEU A 320 11.45 -2.08 19.16
C LEU A 320 11.33 -0.56 19.12
N ASP A 321 11.94 0.10 18.13
CA ASP A 321 11.91 1.56 17.98
C ASP A 321 10.47 2.06 17.80
N SER A 322 9.67 1.33 17.03
CA SER A 322 8.25 1.63 16.80
C SER A 322 7.43 1.54 18.08
N LEU A 323 7.69 0.54 18.93
CA LEU A 323 6.98 0.31 20.19
C LEU A 323 7.48 1.19 21.35
N SER A 324 8.71 1.69 21.29
CA SER A 324 9.35 2.41 22.39
C SER A 324 8.83 3.83 22.60
N THR A 325 8.16 4.42 21.59
CA THR A 325 7.66 5.79 21.68
C THR A 325 6.13 5.80 21.83
N PRO A 326 5.58 6.12 23.01
CA PRO A 326 4.14 6.09 23.30
C PRO A 326 3.33 7.10 22.46
N LYS A 327 3.94 8.22 22.06
CA LYS A 327 3.34 9.17 21.10
C LYS A 327 3.02 8.54 19.74
N ASN A 328 3.65 7.40 19.44
CA ASN A 328 3.37 6.71 18.21
C ASN A 328 2.03 5.95 18.24
N MET A 329 1.42 5.75 19.41
CA MET A 329 0.16 4.99 19.50
C MET A 329 -1.09 5.77 19.08
N GLU A 330 -1.10 7.09 19.22
CA GLU A 330 -2.30 7.91 18.99
C GLU A 330 -2.84 7.73 17.55
N GLY A 331 -4.04 7.16 17.43
CA GLY A 331 -4.68 6.87 16.15
C GLY A 331 -4.03 5.74 15.35
N ARG A 332 -3.24 4.89 16.00
CA ARG A 332 -2.53 3.72 15.42
C ARG A 332 -2.61 2.48 16.33
N GLU A 333 -3.56 2.45 17.25
CA GLU A 333 -3.69 1.43 18.30
C GLU A 333 -3.77 0.02 17.69
N HIS A 334 -4.52 -0.14 16.59
CA HIS A 334 -4.65 -1.42 15.91
C HIS A 334 -3.32 -1.93 15.34
N ILE A 335 -2.47 -1.06 14.78
CA ILE A 335 -1.12 -1.44 14.32
C ILE A 335 -0.30 -1.94 15.51
N PHE A 336 -0.34 -1.23 16.63
CA PHE A 336 0.38 -1.60 17.85
C PHE A 336 -0.05 -2.96 18.38
N ILE A 337 -1.35 -3.22 18.42
CA ILE A 337 -1.90 -4.53 18.81
C ILE A 337 -1.28 -5.63 17.94
N GLN A 338 -1.24 -5.43 16.61
CA GLN A 338 -0.66 -6.43 15.71
C GLN A 338 0.85 -6.59 15.89
N LEU A 339 1.62 -5.52 16.07
CA LEU A 339 3.06 -5.60 16.31
C LEU A 339 3.37 -6.36 17.61
N VAL A 340 2.65 -6.05 18.68
CA VAL A 340 2.78 -6.76 19.97
C VAL A 340 2.43 -8.25 19.80
N TRP A 341 1.33 -8.55 19.09
CA TRP A 341 0.93 -9.92 18.82
C TRP A 341 1.98 -10.69 18.01
N ILE A 342 2.53 -10.08 16.95
CA ILE A 342 3.58 -10.66 16.09
C ILE A 342 4.81 -11.04 16.93
N ILE A 343 5.25 -10.14 17.82
CA ILE A 343 6.38 -10.41 18.72
C ILE A 343 6.04 -11.60 19.61
N GLY A 344 4.86 -11.64 20.21
CA GLY A 344 4.46 -12.74 21.10
C GLY A 344 4.36 -14.08 20.40
N GLU A 345 3.86 -14.11 19.16
CA GLU A 345 3.64 -15.34 18.41
C GLU A 345 4.94 -15.94 17.86
N TYR A 346 5.81 -15.11 17.28
CA TYR A 346 6.95 -15.60 16.51
C TYR A 346 8.31 -15.49 17.23
N SER A 347 8.40 -14.84 18.40
CA SER A 347 9.62 -14.81 19.21
C SER A 347 9.87 -16.13 19.94
N SER A 348 10.18 -17.20 19.19
CA SER A 348 10.51 -18.51 19.74
C SER A 348 11.67 -19.16 18.97
N PRO A 349 12.53 -19.93 19.66
CA PRO A 349 13.54 -20.78 19.01
C PRO A 349 12.96 -21.77 18.00
N ALA A 350 11.67 -22.10 18.11
CA ALA A 350 10.97 -22.99 17.18
C ALA A 350 10.78 -22.34 15.79
N HIS A 351 10.71 -21.01 15.71
CA HIS A 351 10.55 -20.26 14.47
C HIS A 351 11.89 -19.82 13.89
N ASP A 352 12.83 -19.39 14.74
CA ASP A 352 14.19 -19.02 14.34
C ASP A 352 15.18 -19.32 15.48
N VAL A 353 16.24 -20.04 15.18
CA VAL A 353 17.27 -20.45 16.15
C VAL A 353 18.01 -19.27 16.79
N ARG A 354 17.98 -18.09 16.16
CA ARG A 354 18.60 -16.84 16.66
C ARG A 354 17.80 -16.19 17.78
N CYS A 355 16.57 -16.65 18.06
CA CYS A 355 15.74 -16.23 19.20
C CYS A 355 16.32 -16.72 20.54
N THR A 356 17.50 -16.21 20.91
CA THR A 356 18.15 -16.52 22.19
C THR A 356 17.42 -15.88 23.37
N THR A 357 17.77 -16.31 24.59
CA THR A 357 17.21 -15.72 25.82
C THR A 357 17.50 -14.22 25.94
N GLU A 358 18.68 -13.77 25.49
CA GLU A 358 19.07 -12.35 25.47
C GLU A 358 18.22 -11.57 24.46
N PHE A 359 17.93 -12.16 23.31
CA PHE A 359 17.08 -11.58 22.29
C PHE A 359 15.65 -11.37 22.81
N ILE A 360 15.06 -12.41 23.43
CA ILE A 360 13.71 -12.36 24.03
C ILE A 360 13.65 -11.32 25.16
N GLN A 361 14.71 -11.20 25.96
CA GLN A 361 14.78 -10.23 27.05
C GLN A 361 14.68 -8.78 26.56
N LYS A 362 15.26 -8.43 25.41
CA LYS A 362 15.14 -7.07 24.83
C LYS A 362 13.71 -6.72 24.49
N TYR A 363 12.96 -7.64 23.86
CA TYR A 363 11.53 -7.44 23.62
C TYR A 363 10.74 -7.27 24.90
N TYR A 364 11.02 -8.12 25.90
CA TYR A 364 10.37 -8.02 27.19
C TYR A 364 10.58 -6.65 27.84
N GLU A 365 11.81 -6.10 27.83
CA GLU A 365 12.12 -4.83 28.49
C GLU A 365 11.34 -3.65 27.88
N THR A 366 11.28 -3.57 26.55
CA THR A 366 10.47 -2.56 25.85
C THR A 366 8.98 -2.74 26.09
N LEU A 367 8.47 -3.98 26.02
CA LEU A 367 7.05 -4.26 26.24
C LEU A 367 6.64 -4.05 27.70
N GLU A 368 7.51 -4.32 28.67
CA GLU A 368 7.27 -4.05 30.10
C GLU A 368 7.09 -2.55 30.34
N ALA A 369 7.99 -1.72 29.79
CA ALA A 369 7.89 -0.28 29.89
C ALA A 369 6.57 0.24 29.26
N LEU A 370 6.26 -0.22 28.04
CA LEU A 370 5.04 0.13 27.33
C LEU A 370 3.78 -0.33 28.09
N PHE A 371 3.83 -1.47 28.77
CA PHE A 371 2.67 -2.05 29.49
C PHE A 371 2.32 -1.18 30.70
N TYR A 372 3.32 -0.76 31.47
CA TYR A 372 3.13 0.15 32.59
C TYR A 372 2.67 1.52 32.13
N GLU A 373 3.29 2.09 31.09
CA GLU A 373 2.93 3.41 30.58
C GLU A 373 1.48 3.46 30.08
N ASN A 374 1.05 2.48 29.28
CA ASN A 374 -0.33 2.39 28.81
C ASN A 374 -1.32 2.21 29.96
N SER A 375 -1.00 1.37 30.95
CA SER A 375 -1.84 1.22 32.13
C SER A 375 -1.98 2.51 32.93
N MET A 376 -0.94 3.36 32.98
CA MET A 376 -1.00 4.65 33.67
C MET A 376 -1.78 5.70 32.85
N ASN A 377 -1.58 5.76 31.53
CA ASN A 377 -2.28 6.68 30.65
C ASN A 377 -3.80 6.45 30.67
N LEU A 378 -4.23 5.18 30.74
CA LEU A 378 -5.64 4.79 30.90
C LEU A 378 -6.28 5.29 32.20
N GLN A 379 -5.48 5.59 33.23
CA GLN A 379 -5.99 6.21 34.46
C GLN A 379 -6.03 7.74 34.35
N ALA A 380 -5.04 8.32 33.69
CA ALA A 380 -4.86 9.77 33.57
C ALA A 380 -5.84 10.43 32.60
N SER A 381 -6.23 9.78 31.50
CA SER A 381 -7.11 10.39 30.49
C SER A 381 -8.52 10.62 31.02
N ASP A 382 -9.05 11.84 30.92
CA ASP A 382 -10.43 12.20 31.30
C ASP A 382 -11.48 11.76 30.27
N SER A 383 -11.06 11.23 29.11
CA SER A 383 -11.94 10.69 28.08
C SER A 383 -12.46 9.29 28.44
N PRO A 384 -13.63 8.88 27.93
CA PRO A 384 -14.05 7.48 27.99
C PRO A 384 -12.99 6.58 27.34
N ILE A 385 -12.77 5.40 27.93
CA ILE A 385 -11.76 4.45 27.46
C ILE A 385 -12.24 3.83 26.16
N GLU A 386 -11.39 3.89 25.14
CA GLU A 386 -11.63 3.24 23.86
C GLU A 386 -11.42 1.72 23.95
N SER A 387 -12.24 0.93 23.26
CA SER A 387 -12.17 -0.54 23.24
C SER A 387 -10.78 -1.07 22.88
N ASN A 388 -10.10 -0.40 21.94
CA ASN A 388 -8.76 -0.75 21.46
C ASN A 388 -7.71 -0.70 22.57
N SER A 389 -7.90 0.14 23.59
CA SER A 389 -6.95 0.25 24.70
C SER A 389 -6.98 -0.96 25.62
N VAL A 390 -8.17 -1.51 25.88
CA VAL A 390 -8.34 -2.75 26.68
C VAL A 390 -7.80 -3.95 25.91
N GLU A 391 -8.07 -4.00 24.61
CA GLU A 391 -7.56 -5.05 23.71
C GLU A 391 -6.04 -5.06 23.68
N LEU A 392 -5.40 -3.88 23.60
CA LEU A 392 -3.95 -3.76 23.66
C LEU A 392 -3.39 -4.30 24.97
N VAL A 393 -3.92 -3.87 26.12
CA VAL A 393 -3.49 -4.38 27.44
C VAL A 393 -3.60 -5.91 27.49
N ALA A 394 -4.71 -6.46 27.02
CA ALA A 394 -4.94 -7.90 27.05
C ALA A 394 -4.02 -8.67 26.08
N THR A 395 -3.68 -8.08 24.94
CA THR A 395 -2.70 -8.61 23.96
C THR A 395 -1.28 -8.56 24.52
N MET A 396 -0.92 -7.49 25.22
CA MET A 396 0.36 -7.38 25.94
C MET A 396 0.48 -8.43 27.03
N MET A 397 -0.59 -8.70 27.80
CA MET A 397 -0.59 -9.75 28.82
C MET A 397 -0.28 -11.14 28.23
N SER A 398 -0.91 -11.47 27.09
CA SER A 398 -0.65 -12.73 26.39
C SER A 398 0.78 -12.79 25.87
N THR A 399 1.26 -11.70 25.28
CA THR A 399 2.61 -11.59 24.72
C THR A 399 3.68 -11.76 25.79
N LEU A 400 3.56 -11.06 26.92
CA LEU A 400 4.49 -11.20 28.04
C LEU A 400 4.49 -12.62 28.62
N ALA A 401 3.32 -13.27 28.70
CA ALA A 401 3.24 -14.67 29.13
C ALA A 401 3.92 -15.63 28.14
N LYS A 402 3.74 -15.43 26.82
CA LYS A 402 4.43 -16.19 25.77
C LYS A 402 5.95 -16.02 25.89
N LEU A 403 6.46 -14.79 26.00
CA LEU A 403 7.90 -14.54 26.16
C LEU A 403 8.47 -15.18 27.43
N ALA A 404 7.76 -15.13 28.56
CA ALA A 404 8.18 -15.82 29.79
C ALA A 404 8.18 -17.34 29.69
N SER A 405 7.25 -17.93 28.91
CA SER A 405 7.25 -19.38 28.67
C SER A 405 8.50 -19.83 27.89
N GLN A 406 9.04 -18.96 27.04
CA GLN A 406 10.26 -19.22 26.27
C GLN A 406 11.56 -18.86 27.02
N CYS A 407 11.49 -17.93 27.99
CA CYS A 407 12.62 -17.49 28.80
C CYS A 407 12.28 -17.49 30.30
N GLN A 408 12.62 -18.58 31.00
CA GLN A 408 12.24 -18.81 32.40
C GLN A 408 12.73 -17.71 33.36
N ASN A 409 13.82 -17.02 33.03
CA ASN A 409 14.36 -15.90 33.82
C ASN A 409 13.37 -14.73 33.92
N LEU A 410 12.43 -14.60 32.98
CA LEU A 410 11.43 -13.53 32.95
C LEU A 410 10.19 -13.84 33.80
N ILE A 411 9.95 -15.09 34.17
CA ILE A 411 8.71 -15.53 34.83
C ILE A 411 8.37 -14.70 36.08
N PRO A 412 9.30 -14.48 37.05
CA PRO A 412 8.98 -13.71 38.24
C PRO A 412 8.60 -12.25 37.92
N ARG A 413 9.26 -11.64 36.92
CA ARG A 413 8.98 -10.27 36.47
C ARG A 413 7.62 -10.20 35.78
N VAL A 414 7.32 -11.12 34.87
CA VAL A 414 6.03 -11.19 34.17
C VAL A 414 4.87 -11.38 35.16
N ILE A 415 4.97 -12.31 36.11
CA ILE A 415 3.93 -12.52 37.12
C ILE A 415 3.66 -11.24 37.92
N LEU A 416 4.72 -10.51 38.30
CA LEU A 416 4.60 -9.24 39.00
C LEU A 416 3.92 -8.18 38.13
N CYS A 417 4.31 -8.05 36.86
CA CYS A 417 3.72 -7.12 35.90
C CYS A 417 2.23 -7.37 35.70
N LEU A 418 1.84 -8.62 35.40
CA LEU A 418 0.45 -9.02 35.20
C LEU A 418 -0.39 -8.71 36.46
N THR A 419 0.12 -9.06 37.64
CA THR A 419 -0.57 -8.83 38.91
C THR A 419 -0.76 -7.34 39.20
N LYS A 420 0.30 -6.53 39.02
CA LYS A 420 0.25 -5.09 39.28
C LYS A 420 -0.73 -4.37 38.35
N VAL A 421 -0.63 -4.60 37.04
CA VAL A 421 -1.52 -3.96 36.06
C VAL A 421 -2.95 -4.42 36.25
N SER A 422 -3.19 -5.71 36.47
CA SER A 422 -4.55 -6.21 36.77
C SER A 422 -5.15 -5.53 38.01
N GLN A 423 -4.38 -5.37 39.09
CA GLN A 423 -4.84 -4.65 40.29
C GLN A 423 -5.08 -3.17 40.04
N GLN A 424 -4.23 -2.51 39.24
CA GLN A 424 -4.38 -1.11 38.87
C GLN A 424 -5.65 -0.88 38.02
N MET A 425 -5.89 -1.74 37.04
CA MET A 425 -7.06 -1.66 36.16
C MET A 425 -8.35 -1.97 36.92
N ASN A 426 -8.34 -2.92 37.85
CA ASN A 426 -9.50 -3.21 38.71
C ASN A 426 -9.91 -2.02 39.59
N LYS A 427 -8.94 -1.22 40.05
CA LYS A 427 -9.18 -0.01 40.86
C LYS A 427 -9.65 1.20 40.04
N SER A 428 -9.49 1.17 38.71
CA SER A 428 -9.91 2.27 37.85
C SER A 428 -11.43 2.35 37.77
N ASN A 429 -12.03 3.49 38.10
CA ASN A 429 -13.47 3.68 37.95
C ASN A 429 -13.90 3.92 36.49
N LYS A 430 -12.93 4.08 35.57
CA LYS A 430 -13.16 4.41 34.15
C LYS A 430 -13.40 3.18 33.27
N ILE A 431 -13.01 1.99 33.73
CA ILE A 431 -13.17 0.72 33.00
C ILE A 431 -14.48 0.06 33.42
N GLY A 432 -15.24 -0.44 32.45
CA GLY A 432 -16.48 -1.19 32.69
C GLY A 432 -16.24 -2.48 33.49
N ALA A 433 -17.33 -3.00 34.06
CA ALA A 433 -17.25 -4.19 34.92
C ALA A 433 -16.83 -5.45 34.13
N GLU A 434 -17.25 -5.54 32.87
CA GLU A 434 -16.96 -6.66 31.97
C GLU A 434 -15.47 -6.68 31.57
N GLU A 435 -14.92 -5.54 31.15
CA GLU A 435 -13.51 -5.43 30.76
C GLU A 435 -12.58 -5.68 31.96
N LYS A 436 -12.97 -5.23 33.16
CA LYS A 436 -12.26 -5.59 34.41
C LYS A 436 -12.26 -7.09 34.65
N MET A 437 -13.40 -7.75 34.43
CA MET A 437 -13.51 -9.20 34.58
C MET A 437 -12.60 -9.93 33.59
N ILE A 438 -12.57 -9.51 32.32
CA ILE A 438 -11.69 -10.08 31.28
C ILE A 438 -10.21 -9.93 31.67
N ILE A 439 -9.78 -8.71 32.03
CA ILE A 439 -8.39 -8.45 32.44
C ILE A 439 -8.02 -9.27 33.68
N ARG A 440 -8.93 -9.37 34.66
CA ARG A 440 -8.70 -10.16 35.87
C ARG A 440 -8.59 -11.65 35.56
N SER A 441 -9.52 -12.21 34.77
CA SER A 441 -9.51 -13.63 34.40
C SER A 441 -8.23 -13.99 33.66
N ARG A 442 -7.90 -13.24 32.59
CA ARG A 442 -6.66 -13.44 31.82
C ARG A 442 -5.42 -13.34 32.69
N SER A 443 -5.37 -12.35 33.61
CA SER A 443 -4.23 -12.23 34.54
C SER A 443 -4.10 -13.45 35.42
N THR A 444 -5.20 -13.94 35.99
CA THR A 444 -5.16 -15.11 36.87
C THR A 444 -4.79 -16.39 36.13
N GLU A 445 -5.29 -16.56 34.91
CA GLU A 445 -4.97 -17.69 34.04
C GLU A 445 -3.47 -17.71 33.70
N TYR A 446 -2.93 -16.60 33.18
CA TYR A 446 -1.51 -16.53 32.83
C TYR A 446 -0.60 -16.67 34.06
N VAL A 447 -0.93 -16.04 35.18
CA VAL A 447 -0.15 -16.20 36.44
C VAL A 447 -0.15 -17.64 36.92
N ASN A 448 -1.27 -18.36 36.80
CA ASN A 448 -1.34 -19.76 37.21
C ASN A 448 -0.62 -20.67 36.22
N LEU A 449 -0.71 -20.40 34.92
CA LEU A 449 -0.04 -21.17 33.88
C LEU A 449 1.48 -21.05 33.98
N LEU A 450 2.00 -19.84 34.21
CA LEU A 450 3.44 -19.58 34.35
C LEU A 450 4.08 -20.22 35.60
N LYS A 451 3.29 -20.74 36.55
CA LYS A 451 3.82 -21.58 37.65
C LYS A 451 4.31 -22.94 37.17
N PHE A 452 3.91 -23.35 35.95
CA PHE A 452 4.30 -24.61 35.32
C PHE A 452 4.93 -24.32 33.93
N PRO A 453 6.21 -23.91 33.88
CA PRO A 453 6.83 -23.39 32.65
C PRO A 453 6.80 -24.36 31.47
N ASP A 454 7.04 -25.65 31.72
CA ASP A 454 7.06 -26.68 30.68
C ASP A 454 5.68 -26.85 30.02
N ILE A 455 4.61 -26.74 30.81
CA ILE A 455 3.22 -26.80 30.32
C ILE A 455 2.85 -25.48 29.64
N ALA A 456 3.28 -24.35 30.19
CA ALA A 456 3.03 -23.03 29.64
C ALA A 456 3.55 -22.89 28.22
N GLY A 457 4.76 -23.39 27.93
CA GLY A 457 5.35 -23.36 26.58
C GLY A 457 4.49 -24.10 25.55
N VAL A 458 3.99 -25.30 25.89
CA VAL A 458 3.15 -26.09 24.99
C VAL A 458 1.77 -25.46 24.76
N ILE A 459 1.18 -24.85 25.79
CA ILE A 459 -0.15 -24.22 25.69
C ILE A 459 -0.09 -22.87 24.99
N LEU A 460 0.90 -22.04 25.30
CA LEU A 460 1.00 -20.66 24.79
C LEU A 460 1.70 -20.57 23.43
N SER A 461 2.55 -21.54 23.11
CA SER A 461 3.33 -21.61 21.88
C SER A 461 3.37 -23.06 21.37
N PRO A 462 2.21 -23.61 20.92
CA PRO A 462 2.14 -24.99 20.51
C PRO A 462 3.07 -25.28 19.32
N PRO A 463 3.76 -26.43 19.28
CA PRO A 463 4.55 -26.85 18.14
C PRO A 463 3.72 -26.91 16.85
N PRO A 464 4.33 -26.65 15.68
CA PRO A 464 3.63 -26.67 14.39
C PRO A 464 2.98 -28.02 14.07
N GLU A 465 3.49 -29.14 14.60
CA GLU A 465 2.84 -30.45 14.42
C GLU A 465 1.44 -30.49 15.02
N ILE A 466 1.26 -29.91 16.22
CA ILE A 466 -0.04 -29.83 16.92
C ILE A 466 -1.00 -28.89 16.18
N LEU A 467 -0.48 -27.85 15.55
CA LEU A 467 -1.27 -26.90 14.74
C LEU A 467 -1.79 -27.51 13.43
N SER A 468 -1.10 -28.51 12.88
CA SER A 468 -1.49 -29.20 11.63
C SER A 468 -2.60 -30.24 11.81
N GLU A 469 -2.77 -30.78 13.02
CA GLU A 469 -3.81 -31.76 13.36
C GLU A 469 -5.13 -31.10 13.82
N LEU A 470 -5.13 -29.79 14.04
CA LEU A 470 -6.33 -29.03 14.39
C LEU A 470 -7.10 -28.65 13.12
N PRO A 471 -8.43 -28.92 13.03
CA PRO A 471 -9.22 -28.52 11.88
C PRO A 471 -9.10 -27.00 11.65
N GLN A 472 -8.71 -26.61 10.43
CA GLN A 472 -8.65 -25.22 9.98
C GLN A 472 -10.00 -24.55 10.24
N GLY A 473 -10.10 -23.78 11.33
CA GLY A 473 -11.36 -23.23 11.82
C GLY A 473 -11.46 -23.15 13.34
N ARG A 474 -10.61 -23.87 14.08
CA ARG A 474 -10.40 -23.65 15.52
C ARG A 474 -8.90 -23.65 15.83
N LYS A 475 -8.22 -22.54 15.52
CA LYS A 475 -7.12 -22.11 16.40
C LYS A 475 -7.71 -22.08 17.81
N LEU A 476 -7.01 -22.59 18.82
CA LEU A 476 -7.44 -22.57 20.21
C LEU A 476 -7.76 -21.12 20.64
N LEU A 477 -9.02 -20.73 20.40
CA LEU A 477 -9.72 -19.67 21.08
C LEU A 477 -9.85 -20.16 22.53
N ILE A 478 -8.81 -19.91 23.34
CA ILE A 478 -9.05 -19.61 24.74
C ILE A 478 -9.52 -18.16 24.80
N CYS A 479 -10.71 -17.95 24.26
CA CYS A 479 -11.67 -16.93 24.61
C CYS A 479 -12.99 -17.67 24.63
N VAL A 480 -13.43 -17.99 25.84
CA VAL A 480 -14.77 -18.47 26.15
C VAL A 480 -15.75 -17.47 25.54
N ALA A 481 -16.52 -17.91 24.55
CA ALA A 481 -17.70 -17.21 24.10
C ALA A 481 -18.91 -17.72 24.90
N ASP A 482 -19.59 -16.77 25.55
CA ASP A 482 -21.03 -16.72 25.79
C ASP A 482 -21.75 -17.98 26.29
N GLU A 483 -21.95 -18.05 27.61
CA GLU A 483 -23.17 -18.65 28.16
C GLU A 483 -24.34 -17.66 28.05
N SER A 484 -24.80 -17.40 26.82
CA SER A 484 -26.11 -16.79 26.59
C SER A 484 -26.76 -17.33 25.33
N ASP A 485 -26.78 -18.65 25.15
CA ASP A 485 -27.76 -19.27 24.25
C ASP A 485 -28.00 -20.73 24.65
N CYS A 486 -28.67 -20.90 25.78
CA CYS A 486 -29.41 -22.14 26.01
C CYS A 486 -30.57 -21.89 26.98
N LYS A 487 -31.67 -21.32 26.46
CA LYS A 487 -33.01 -21.62 26.97
C LYS A 487 -34.09 -21.25 25.96
N THR A 488 -34.95 -22.24 25.77
CA THR A 488 -36.26 -22.23 25.10
C THR A 488 -36.25 -22.33 23.58
N GLY A 489 -36.54 -23.54 23.11
CA GLY A 489 -36.91 -23.79 21.73
C GLY A 489 -38.28 -23.23 21.38
N GLY A 490 -38.53 -23.17 20.08
CA GLY A 490 -39.81 -22.76 19.53
C GLY A 490 -39.72 -22.58 18.02
N LEU A 491 -40.16 -23.61 17.29
CA LEU A 491 -40.47 -23.65 15.87
C LEU A 491 -40.90 -22.30 15.24
N SER A 492 -40.46 -22.00 14.02
CA SER A 492 -41.24 -22.25 12.79
C SER A 492 -40.59 -21.62 11.56
N CYS A 493 -40.72 -22.32 10.43
CA CYS A 493 -40.40 -21.86 9.10
C CYS A 493 -41.20 -20.61 8.69
N ILE A 494 -40.56 -19.71 7.94
CA ILE A 494 -40.83 -19.33 6.54
C ILE A 494 -39.54 -18.70 5.99
#